data_AF-A0A419AXT0-F1
#
_entry.id   AF-A0A419AXT0-F1
#
_cell.length_a   1.000
_cell.length_b   1.000
_cell.length_c   1.000
_cell.angle_alpha   90.00
_cell.angle_beta   90.00
_cell.angle_gamma   90.00
#
_symmetry.space_group_name_H-M   'P 1'
#
loop_
_entity.id
_entity.type
_entity.pdbx_description
1 polymer ?
#
loop_
_entity_poly.entity_id
_entity_poly.type
_entity_poly.pdbx_seq_one_letter_code
_entity_poly.pdbx_strand_id
1 'polypeptide(L)'
;MRIIVYGSLRRKQGNSHWMTNAQWLGDCQLAGFELYDLGHYPAVVAGNGEIHCEVYRISSSILTELDALKRDGHEYQRELIRTPLGSAWIYLYKHPVVGLTRIASGDWLKRSEEDEEA
;
A
#
# COMPACT_ATOMS: atom_id res chain seq x y z
N MET A 1 16.24 -1.17 -3.89
CA MET A 1 14.98 -1.87 -4.18
C MET A 1 13.84 -0.84 -4.19
N ARG A 2 12.68 -1.11 -4.79
CA ARG A 2 11.54 -0.20 -4.72
C ARG A 2 10.30 -0.93 -4.22
N ILE A 3 9.47 -0.26 -3.45
CA ILE A 3 8.21 -0.76 -2.92
C ILE A 3 7.10 0.24 -3.23
N ILE A 4 5.93 -0.29 -3.56
CA ILE A 4 4.68 0.44 -3.79
C ILE A 4 3.89 0.36 -2.50
N VAL A 5 3.50 1.52 -1.96
CA VAL A 5 2.64 1.63 -0.78
C VAL A 5 1.39 2.41 -1.14
N TYR A 6 0.23 2.00 -0.62
CA TYR A 6 -1.08 2.47 -1.09
C TYR A 6 -2.00 2.91 0.08
N GLY A 7 -1.44 3.29 1.23
CA GLY A 7 -2.24 3.76 2.37
C GLY A 7 -1.44 4.03 3.64
N SER A 8 -1.75 3.37 4.78
CA SER A 8 -1.24 3.69 6.14
C SER A 8 0.29 3.74 6.32
N LEU A 9 1.08 3.28 5.34
CA LEU A 9 2.53 3.49 5.30
C LEU A 9 2.94 4.90 4.82
N ARG A 10 1.97 5.76 4.49
CA ARG A 10 2.18 7.19 4.23
C ARG A 10 2.78 7.89 5.45
N ARG A 11 3.49 8.98 5.17
CA ARG A 11 4.37 9.75 6.08
C ARG A 11 3.85 10.13 7.48
N LYS A 12 2.56 9.94 7.78
CA LYS A 12 1.88 10.46 8.97
C LYS A 12 1.61 9.45 10.10
N GLN A 13 1.87 8.15 9.93
CA GLN A 13 1.45 7.10 10.90
C GLN A 13 2.59 6.49 11.76
N GLY A 14 3.64 7.24 12.08
CA GLY A 14 4.61 6.84 13.12
C GLY A 14 5.69 5.81 12.72
N ASN A 15 5.71 5.36 11.46
CA ASN A 15 6.73 4.45 10.90
C ASN A 15 8.06 5.16 10.54
N SER A 16 8.55 6.06 11.40
CA SER A 16 9.74 6.89 11.15
C SER A 16 11.01 6.07 10.88
N HIS A 17 11.15 4.89 11.47
CA HIS A 17 12.33 4.03 11.28
C HIS A 17 12.51 3.60 9.81
N TRP A 18 11.40 3.37 9.12
CA TRP A 18 11.40 3.02 7.70
C TRP A 18 11.70 4.23 6.82
N MET A 19 11.16 5.39 7.16
CA MET A 19 11.31 6.63 6.41
C MET A 19 12.70 7.25 6.50
N THR A 20 13.46 6.99 7.58
CA THR A 20 14.86 7.44 7.68
C THR A 20 15.72 6.85 6.56
N ASN A 21 15.42 5.63 6.11
CA ASN A 21 16.21 4.91 5.12
C ASN A 21 15.43 4.60 3.82
N ALA A 22 14.20 5.10 3.70
CA ALA A 22 13.36 5.02 2.51
C ALA A 22 13.30 6.39 1.83
N GLN A 23 13.64 6.43 0.55
CA GLN A 23 13.53 7.64 -0.26
C GLN A 23 12.25 7.59 -1.09
N TRP A 24 11.36 8.54 -0.87
CA TRP A 24 10.20 8.74 -1.74
C TRP A 24 10.66 9.07 -3.18
N LEU A 25 10.12 8.34 -4.16
CA LEU A 25 10.43 8.53 -5.58
C LEU A 25 9.31 9.29 -6.31
N GLY A 26 8.05 9.13 -5.89
CA GLY A 26 6.90 9.72 -6.55
C GLY A 26 5.60 8.98 -6.25
N ASP A 27 4.48 9.62 -6.54
CA ASP A 27 3.18 8.96 -6.66
C ASP A 27 3.10 8.16 -7.98
N CYS A 28 2.29 7.11 -7.96
CA CYS A 28 2.02 6.25 -9.10
C CYS A 28 0.58 5.74 -9.01
N GLN A 29 -0.17 5.86 -10.09
CA GLN A 29 -1.50 5.28 -10.20
C GLN A 29 -1.42 3.90 -10.84
N LEU A 30 -2.17 2.96 -10.29
CA LEU A 30 -2.31 1.62 -10.85
C LEU A 30 -3.78 1.38 -11.19
N ALA A 31 -4.05 1.31 -12.50
CA ALA A 31 -5.34 0.85 -13.00
C ALA A 31 -5.39 -0.69 -12.99
N GLY A 32 -6.60 -1.23 -12.82
CA GLY A 32 -6.80 -2.67 -12.68
C GLY A 32 -6.66 -3.18 -11.24
N PHE A 33 -6.73 -2.28 -10.26
CA PHE A 33 -6.65 -2.61 -8.85
C PHE A 33 -7.73 -1.87 -8.09
N GLU A 34 -8.16 -2.47 -6.98
CA GLU A 34 -9.22 -1.93 -6.15
C GLU A 34 -8.72 -1.83 -4.71
N LEU A 35 -8.97 -0.68 -4.10
CA LEU A 35 -8.63 -0.42 -2.71
C LEU A 35 -9.84 -0.71 -1.82
N TYR A 36 -9.64 -1.53 -0.81
CA TYR A 36 -10.60 -1.88 0.21
C TYR A 36 -10.07 -1.46 1.57
N ASP A 37 -10.99 -1.05 2.43
CA ASP A 37 -10.68 -0.66 3.78
C ASP A 37 -10.91 -1.81 4.77
N LEU A 38 -9.87 -2.20 5.54
CA LEU A 38 -9.95 -3.18 6.63
C LEU A 38 -10.10 -2.52 8.02
N GLY A 39 -10.45 -1.24 8.10
CA GLY A 39 -10.47 -0.47 9.35
C GLY A 39 -9.08 0.01 9.78
N HIS A 40 -8.10 -0.89 9.92
CA HIS A 40 -6.73 -0.55 10.38
C HIS A 40 -5.69 -0.44 9.25
N TYR A 41 -5.92 -1.13 8.13
CA TYR A 41 -5.00 -1.15 6.99
C TYR A 41 -5.77 -1.22 5.65
N PRO A 42 -5.17 -0.77 4.54
CA PRO A 42 -5.76 -0.97 3.23
C PRO A 42 -5.50 -2.39 2.72
N ALA A 43 -6.46 -2.95 2.00
CA ALA A 43 -6.30 -4.12 1.15
C ALA A 43 -6.39 -3.70 -0.31
N VAL A 44 -5.37 -4.04 -1.10
CA VAL A 44 -5.45 -3.92 -2.56
C VAL A 44 -5.70 -5.29 -3.17
N VAL A 45 -6.69 -5.39 -4.04
CA VAL A 45 -6.94 -6.60 -4.84
C VAL A 45 -6.90 -6.24 -6.32
N ALA A 46 -6.55 -7.21 -7.17
CA ALA A 46 -6.67 -7.04 -8.62
C ALA A 46 -8.16 -6.97 -9.00
N GLY A 47 -8.54 -5.97 -9.78
CA GLY A 47 -9.92 -5.70 -10.17
C GLY A 47 -10.01 -4.71 -11.32
N ASN A 48 -11.10 -3.95 -11.42
CA ASN A 48 -11.30 -2.96 -12.49
C ASN A 48 -11.25 -1.50 -12.01
N GLY A 49 -10.75 -1.26 -10.80
CA GLY A 49 -10.60 0.09 -10.24
C GLY A 49 -9.28 0.76 -10.63
N GLU A 50 -9.07 1.95 -10.08
CA GLU A 50 -7.79 2.64 -10.08
C GLU A 50 -7.41 2.92 -8.62
N ILE A 51 -6.13 2.77 -8.29
CA ILE A 51 -5.60 3.10 -6.96
C ILE A 51 -4.43 4.06 -7.05
N HIS A 52 -4.35 4.96 -6.08
CA HIS A 52 -3.23 5.86 -5.89
C HIS A 52 -2.23 5.21 -4.95
N CYS A 53 -1.03 5.00 -5.48
CA CYS A 53 0.09 4.45 -4.74
C CYS A 53 1.25 5.43 -4.73
N GLU A 54 2.22 5.16 -3.87
CA GLU A 54 3.48 5.87 -3.83
C GLU A 54 4.63 4.88 -3.91
N VAL A 55 5.65 5.25 -4.68
CA VAL A 55 6.85 4.43 -4.86
C VAL A 55 7.93 4.96 -3.94
N TYR A 56 8.46 4.06 -3.09
CA TYR A 56 9.58 4.34 -2.21
C TYR A 56 10.77 3.48 -2.62
N ARG A 57 11.94 4.12 -2.71
CA ARG A 57 13.23 3.44 -2.83
C ARG A 57 13.70 3.05 -1.45
N ILE A 58 13.79 1.74 -1.22
CA ILE A 58 14.22 1.15 0.05
C ILE A 58 15.47 0.29 -0.14
N SER A 59 16.24 0.17 0.92
CA SER A 59 17.36 -0.78 1.03
C SER A 59 16.85 -2.20 1.26
N SER A 60 17.68 -3.20 1.00
CA SER A 60 17.35 -4.62 1.21
C SER A 60 16.98 -4.92 2.67
N SER A 61 17.60 -4.24 3.65
CA SER A 61 17.28 -4.40 5.07
C SER A 61 15.82 -4.06 5.40
N ILE A 62 15.32 -2.94 4.85
CA ILE A 62 13.92 -2.54 5.01
C ILE A 62 13.00 -3.59 4.38
N LEU A 63 13.32 -4.07 3.18
CA LEU A 63 12.48 -5.10 2.56
C LEU A 63 12.40 -6.35 3.44
N THR A 64 13.53 -6.80 4.01
CA THR A 64 13.57 -7.99 4.87
C THR A 64 12.76 -7.81 6.14
N GLU A 65 12.90 -6.68 6.84
CA GLU A 65 12.09 -6.42 8.04
C GLU A 65 10.59 -6.35 7.68
N LEU A 66 10.24 -5.74 6.53
CA LEU A 66 8.84 -5.55 6.12
C LEU A 66 8.23 -6.88 5.66
N ASP A 67 9.01 -7.70 4.96
CA ASP A 67 8.68 -9.09 4.61
C ASP A 67 8.54 -9.95 5.86
N ALA A 68 9.38 -9.78 6.87
CA ALA A 68 9.26 -10.48 8.15
C ALA A 68 7.99 -10.08 8.92
N LEU A 69 7.68 -8.78 8.95
CA LEU A 69 6.49 -8.24 9.62
C LEU A 69 5.19 -8.66 8.90
N LYS A 70 5.22 -8.73 7.56
CA LYS A 70 4.09 -9.20 6.73
C LYS A 70 4.01 -10.74 6.62
N ARG A 71 5.10 -11.49 6.84
CA ARG A 71 5.13 -12.96 6.70
C ARG A 71 4.28 -13.68 7.73
N ASP A 72 4.06 -13.09 8.90
CA ASP A 72 3.22 -13.70 9.93
C ASP A 72 1.72 -13.71 9.52
N GLY A 73 1.31 -12.78 8.66
CA GLY A 73 -0.05 -12.72 8.10
C GLY A 73 -0.07 -13.13 6.65
N HIS A 74 -0.02 -14.45 6.36
CA HIS A 74 -0.12 -15.16 5.06
C HIS A 74 -1.20 -14.67 4.05
N GLU A 75 -1.83 -13.54 4.33
CA GLU A 75 -2.95 -12.96 3.63
C GLU A 75 -2.55 -12.02 2.49
N TYR A 76 -1.27 -11.62 2.41
CA TYR A 76 -0.76 -10.70 1.39
C TYR A 76 0.25 -11.39 0.45
N GLN A 77 0.01 -11.31 -0.86
CA GLN A 77 0.92 -11.75 -1.90
C GLN A 77 1.71 -10.57 -2.46
N ARG A 78 3.04 -10.63 -2.42
CA ARG A 78 3.88 -9.63 -3.08
C ARG A 78 3.93 -9.86 -4.58
N GLU A 79 3.75 -8.80 -5.36
CA GLU A 79 3.84 -8.81 -6.81
C GLU A 79 4.79 -7.71 -7.29
N LEU A 80 5.53 -7.96 -8.37
CA LEU A 80 6.46 -6.98 -8.92
C LEU A 80 5.80 -6.25 -10.08
N ILE A 81 5.44 -4.98 -9.87
CA ILE A 81 4.85 -4.12 -10.90
C ILE A 81 5.91 -3.20 -11.48
N ARG A 82 5.88 -3.01 -12.81
CA ARG A 82 6.73 -2.05 -13.50
C ARG A 82 6.01 -0.72 -13.60
N THR A 83 6.55 0.28 -12.93
CA THR A 83 6.06 1.67 -13.00
C THR A 83 7.02 2.52 -13.84
N PRO A 84 6.64 3.71 -14.30
CA PRO A 84 7.57 4.67 -14.92
C PRO A 84 8.75 5.05 -13.99
N LEU A 85 8.58 4.89 -12.68
CA LEU A 85 9.64 5.07 -11.66
C LEU A 85 10.54 3.82 -11.50
N GLY A 86 10.25 2.76 -12.26
CA GLY A 86 10.93 1.48 -12.32
C GLY A 86 10.14 0.32 -11.67
N SER A 87 10.74 -0.88 -11.64
CA SER A 87 10.14 -2.04 -10.98
C SER A 87 10.04 -1.83 -9.48
N ALA A 88 8.84 -2.04 -8.93
CA ALA A 88 8.54 -1.89 -7.51
C ALA A 88 7.59 -3.00 -7.03
N TRP A 89 7.76 -3.40 -5.77
CA TRP A 89 6.97 -4.47 -5.15
C TRP A 89 5.67 -3.91 -4.58
N ILE A 90 4.52 -4.46 -4.97
CA ILE A 90 3.22 -4.19 -4.37
C ILE A 90 2.78 -5.39 -3.54
N TYR A 91 2.00 -5.14 -2.49
CA TYR A 91 1.36 -6.20 -1.70
C TYR A 91 -0.12 -6.29 -2.07
N LEU A 92 -0.55 -7.40 -2.63
CA LEU A 92 -1.94 -7.67 -2.96
C LEU A 92 -2.56 -8.54 -1.87
N TYR A 93 -3.74 -8.17 -1.39
CA TYR A 93 -4.51 -9.00 -0.48
C TYR A 93 -5.12 -10.18 -1.25
N LYS A 94 -4.94 -11.39 -0.75
CA LYS A 94 -5.39 -12.63 -1.41
C LYS A 94 -6.65 -13.23 -0.79
N HIS A 95 -7.07 -12.71 0.36
CA HIS A 95 -8.25 -13.18 1.07
C HIS A 95 -9.52 -12.47 0.61
N PRO A 96 -10.70 -13.09 0.82
CA PRO A 96 -11.97 -12.49 0.47
C PRO A 96 -12.17 -11.16 1.23
N VAL A 97 -12.27 -10.07 0.48
CA VAL A 97 -12.65 -8.73 0.97
C VAL A 97 -14.16 -8.61 1.24
N VAL A 98 -14.82 -9.74 1.54
CA VAL A 98 -16.28 -9.81 1.70
C VAL A 98 -16.70 -9.04 2.94
N GLY A 99 -17.46 -7.96 2.75
CA GLY A 99 -17.92 -7.07 3.81
C GLY A 99 -17.05 -5.83 4.05
N LEU A 100 -15.98 -5.65 3.27
CA LEU A 100 -15.13 -4.45 3.37
C LEU A 100 -15.69 -3.29 2.55
N THR A 101 -15.45 -2.08 3.05
CA THR A 101 -15.79 -0.85 2.34
C THR A 101 -14.81 -0.65 1.19
N ARG A 102 -15.31 -0.77 -0.05
CA ARG A 102 -14.53 -0.47 -1.25
C ARG A 102 -14.36 1.04 -1.38
N ILE A 103 -13.12 1.49 -1.51
CA ILE A 103 -12.79 2.89 -1.80
C ILE A 103 -12.73 3.05 -3.32
N ALA A 104 -13.86 3.45 -3.91
CA ALA A 104 -13.95 3.66 -5.37
C ALA A 104 -13.04 4.78 -5.87
N SER A 105 -12.65 5.71 -4.99
CA SER A 105 -11.72 6.80 -5.34
C SER A 105 -10.26 6.34 -5.44
N GLY A 106 -9.93 5.12 -5.04
CA GLY A 106 -8.55 4.61 -5.12
C GLY A 106 -7.55 5.27 -4.19
N ASP A 107 -7.95 6.30 -3.45
CA ASP A 107 -7.09 7.07 -2.56
C ASP A 107 -7.46 6.82 -1.11
N TRP A 108 -6.51 6.28 -0.34
CA TRP A 108 -6.67 6.02 1.09
C TRP A 108 -7.00 7.30 1.88
N LEU A 109 -6.48 8.46 1.48
CA LEU A 109 -6.70 9.73 2.19
C LEU A 109 -8.16 10.19 2.10
N LYS A 110 -8.88 9.80 1.03
CA LYS A 110 -10.30 10.13 0.89
C LYS A 110 -11.21 9.37 1.84
N ARG A 111 -10.73 8.34 2.54
CA ARG A 111 -11.45 7.74 3.68
C ARG A 111 -11.37 8.64 4.92
N SER A 112 -10.28 9.39 5.07
CA SER A 112 -9.98 10.15 6.29
C SER A 112 -10.74 11.48 6.40
N GLU A 113 -11.45 11.92 5.35
CA GLU A 113 -12.33 13.10 5.44
C GLU A 113 -13.62 12.83 6.25
N GLU A 114 -13.89 11.58 6.67
CA GLU A 114 -15.06 11.23 7.50
C GLU A 114 -14.76 11.00 9.01
N ASP A 115 -13.51 11.04 9.47
CA ASP A 115 -13.13 10.64 10.85
C ASP A 115 -12.35 11.74 11.63
N GLU A 116 -12.71 13.01 11.45
CA GLU A 116 -12.21 14.12 12.30
C GLU A 116 -13.34 14.99 12.89
N GLU A 117 -14.47 14.37 13.27
CA GLU A 117 -15.43 14.92 14.25
C GLU A 117 -16.00 13.80 15.15
N ALA A 118 -15.33 13.51 16.28
CA ALA A 118 -15.95 12.92 17.47
C ALA A 118 -15.07 13.15 18.73
#